data_AF-A0A841JVF6-F1
#
_entry.id   AF-A0A841JVF6-F1
#
_cell.length_a   1.000
_cell.length_b   1.000
_cell.length_c   1.000
_cell.angle_alpha   90.00
_cell.angle_beta   90.00
_cell.angle_gamma   90.00
#
_symmetry.space_group_name_H-M   'P 1'
#
loop_
_entity.id
_entity.type
_entity.pdbx_description
1 polymer ?
#
loop_
_entity_poly.entity_id
_entity_poly.type
_entity_poly.pdbx_seq_one_letter_code
_entity_poly.pdbx_strand_id
1 'polypeptide(L)'
;MSKFKIEHGASKVRLVLLKTNIEDSISNDIDLMCEWSDNERKYIINELLRFALTQEEDFLKYKASRSPSPARPSTETKAATSPVKPTTEPVRKPDSIPANSTTHA
;
A
#
# COMPACT_ATOMS: atom_id res chain seq x y z
N MET A 1 17.02 -12.03 19.09
CA MET A 1 15.59 -11.84 18.79
C MET A 1 15.48 -10.68 17.80
N SER A 2 15.40 -10.99 16.50
CA SER A 2 15.35 -9.96 15.44
C SER A 2 13.96 -9.34 15.44
N LYS A 3 13.85 -8.03 15.70
CA LYS A 3 12.56 -7.32 15.70
C LYS A 3 12.06 -7.24 14.25
N PHE A 4 10.87 -7.75 14.01
CA PHE A 4 10.19 -7.62 12.71
C PHE A 4 9.90 -6.13 12.48
N LYS A 5 10.73 -5.48 11.67
CA LYS A 5 10.59 -4.06 11.33
C LYS A 5 9.80 -4.01 10.04
N ILE A 6 8.51 -3.66 10.14
CA ILE A 6 7.70 -3.37 8.97
C ILE A 6 8.23 -2.05 8.40
N GLU A 7 9.05 -2.14 7.37
CA GLU A 7 9.36 -0.97 6.55
C GLU A 7 8.07 -0.58 5.83
N HIS A 8 7.37 0.41 6.37
CA HIS A 8 6.30 1.07 5.65
C HIS A 8 6.91 1.72 4.41
N GLY A 9 6.94 0.96 3.31
CA GLY A 9 7.17 1.50 1.99
C GLY A 9 6.26 2.71 1.82
N ALA A 10 6.85 3.86 1.50
CA ALA A 10 6.17 5.14 1.39
C ALA A 10 5.20 5.14 0.21
N SER A 11 4.08 4.43 0.33
CA SER A 11 2.92 4.60 -0.54
C SER A 11 2.44 6.02 -0.33
N LYS A 12 2.79 6.91 -1.26
CA LYS A 12 2.33 8.29 -1.29
C LYS A 12 0.82 8.27 -1.53
N VAL A 13 0.05 8.22 -0.44
CA VAL A 13 -1.39 8.42 -0.50
C VAL A 13 -1.64 9.89 -0.81
N ARG A 14 -2.44 10.16 -1.85
CA ARG A 14 -2.87 11.52 -2.16
C ARG A 14 -3.90 11.95 -1.12
N LEU A 15 -3.47 12.75 -0.15
CA LEU A 15 -4.34 13.37 0.83
C LEU A 15 -5.01 14.62 0.25
N VAL A 16 -6.28 14.82 0.59
CA VAL A 16 -7.07 16.00 0.22
C VAL A 16 -7.57 16.65 1.50
N LEU A 17 -7.53 17.98 1.56
CA LEU A 17 -8.01 18.73 2.72
C LEU A 17 -9.54 18.63 2.83
N LEU A 18 -10.02 18.10 3.94
CA LEU A 18 -11.45 18.10 4.29
C LEU A 18 -11.74 19.32 5.17
N LYS A 19 -12.42 20.34 4.61
CA LYS A 19 -12.90 21.50 5.37
C LYS A 19 -14.36 21.28 5.76
N THR A 20 -14.60 20.96 7.02
CA THR A 20 -15.95 20.85 7.60
C THR A 20 -15.89 21.15 9.09
N ASN A 21 -17.04 21.51 9.67
CA ASN A 21 -17.22 21.53 11.12
C ASN A 21 -17.76 20.15 11.56
N ILE A 22 -17.40 19.74 12.78
CA ILE A 22 -17.96 18.56 13.45
C ILE A 22 -18.46 18.99 14.84
N GLU A 23 -19.37 18.23 15.42
CA GLU A 23 -19.85 18.48 16.78
C GLU A 23 -18.73 18.27 17.82
N ASP A 24 -18.78 19.04 18.91
CA ASP A 24 -17.77 18.98 19.97
C ASP A 24 -17.72 17.59 20.65
N SER A 25 -18.87 16.94 20.83
CA SER A 25 -18.95 15.56 21.35
C SER A 25 -18.16 14.58 20.48
N ILE A 26 -18.38 14.63 19.16
CA ILE A 26 -17.68 13.79 18.18
C ILE A 26 -16.18 14.11 18.18
N SER A 27 -15.82 15.38 18.30
CA SER A 27 -14.42 15.80 18.40
C SER A 27 -13.73 15.15 19.60
N ASN A 28 -14.36 15.18 20.78
CA ASN A 28 -13.82 14.60 22.00
C ASN A 28 -13.65 13.08 21.91
N ASP A 29 -14.63 12.38 21.31
CA ASP A 29 -14.53 10.93 21.11
C ASP A 29 -13.38 10.56 20.16
N ILE A 30 -13.18 11.35 19.10
CA ILE A 30 -12.04 11.17 18.19
C ILE A 30 -10.72 11.34 18.93
N ASP A 31 -10.59 12.33 19.80
CA ASP A 31 -9.38 12.55 20.60
C ASP A 31 -9.13 11.38 21.56
N LEU A 32 -10.17 10.87 22.22
CA LEU A 32 -10.07 9.67 23.07
C LEU A 32 -9.62 8.44 22.27
N MET A 33 -10.10 8.25 21.03
CA MET A 33 -9.63 7.17 20.16
C MET A 33 -8.16 7.34 19.76
N CYS A 34 -7.69 8.58 19.56
CA CYS A 34 -6.29 8.86 19.29
C CYS A 34 -5.42 8.46 20.47
N GLU A 35 -5.80 8.85 21.69
CA GLU A 35 -5.10 8.50 22.94
C GLU A 35 -5.08 6.99 23.19
N TRP A 36 -6.22 6.32 23.01
CA TRP A 36 -6.34 4.88 23.27
C TRP A 36 -5.50 4.03 22.30
N SER A 37 -5.36 4.48 21.04
CA SER A 37 -4.75 3.67 19.97
C SER A 37 -3.36 4.12 19.55
N ASP A 38 -2.83 5.20 20.13
CA ASP A 38 -1.56 5.85 19.75
C ASP A 38 -1.51 6.18 18.24
N ASN A 39 -2.62 6.68 17.70
CA ASN A 39 -2.75 7.06 16.30
C ASN A 39 -3.03 8.54 16.12
N GLU A 40 -2.61 9.06 14.98
CA GLU A 40 -2.93 10.44 14.61
C GLU A 40 -4.41 10.63 14.28
N ARG A 41 -4.95 11.79 14.65
CA ARG A 41 -6.33 12.20 14.34
C ARG A 41 -6.71 12.04 12.88
N LYS A 42 -5.80 12.36 11.96
CA LYS A 42 -6.02 12.19 10.51
C LYS A 42 -6.26 10.72 10.13
N TYR A 43 -5.58 9.78 10.80
CA TYR A 43 -5.71 8.36 10.54
C TYR A 43 -7.07 7.87 11.03
N ILE A 44 -7.43 8.19 12.28
CA ILE A 44 -8.72 7.85 12.87
C ILE A 44 -9.88 8.36 12.02
N ILE A 45 -9.86 9.64 11.61
CA ILE A 45 -10.91 10.22 10.75
C ILE A 45 -11.02 9.46 9.43
N ASN A 46 -9.89 9.14 8.79
CA ASN A 46 -9.93 8.40 7.53
C ASN A 46 -10.50 6.98 7.69
N GLU A 47 -10.14 6.27 8.77
CA GLU A 47 -10.70 4.94 9.05
C GLU A 47 -12.19 4.99 9.35
N LEU A 48 -12.65 5.95 10.16
CA LEU A 48 -14.07 6.15 10.44
C LEU A 48 -14.87 6.46 9.16
N LEU A 49 -14.34 7.35 8.30
CA LEU A 49 -14.98 7.68 7.03
C LEU A 49 -14.99 6.48 6.07
N ARG A 50 -13.91 5.70 5.98
CA ARG A 50 -13.86 4.47 5.19
C ARG A 50 -14.91 3.48 5.68
N PHE A 51 -14.96 3.26 6.99
CA PHE A 51 -15.96 2.38 7.61
C PHE A 51 -17.38 2.84 7.27
N ALA A 52 -17.74 4.10 7.52
CA ALA A 52 -19.07 4.62 7.22
C ALA A 52 -19.45 4.43 5.75
N LEU A 53 -18.54 4.70 4.81
CA LEU A 53 -18.78 4.52 3.38
C LEU A 53 -19.00 3.05 2.96
N THR A 54 -18.48 2.09 3.73
CA THR A 54 -18.72 0.66 3.48
C THR A 54 -20.06 0.16 4.00
N GLN A 55 -20.68 0.86 4.94
CA GLN A 55 -21.95 0.46 5.53
C GLN A 55 -23.17 0.94 4.72
N GLU A 56 -23.01 1.97 3.89
CA GLU A 56 -24.12 2.58 3.15
C GLU A 56 -24.39 1.86 1.81
N GLU A 57 -25.24 0.83 1.84
CA GLU A 57 -25.51 -0.03 0.66
C GLU A 57 -26.04 0.72 -0.55
N ASP A 58 -26.95 1.68 -0.36
CA ASP A 58 -27.55 2.42 -1.45
C ASP A 58 -26.54 3.36 -2.11
N PHE A 59 -25.64 3.94 -1.30
CA PHE A 59 -24.49 4.66 -1.82
C PHE A 59 -23.55 3.75 -2.61
N LEU A 60 -23.31 2.52 -2.14
CA LEU A 60 -22.47 1.56 -2.87
C LEU A 60 -23.09 1.15 -4.21
N LYS A 61 -24.40 0.90 -4.27
CA LYS A 61 -25.14 0.64 -5.53
C LYS A 61 -25.03 1.83 -6.48
N TYR A 62 -25.22 3.05 -5.98
CA TYR A 62 -25.08 4.29 -6.75
C TYR A 62 -23.65 4.50 -7.26
N LYS A 63 -22.64 4.22 -6.45
CA LYS A 63 -21.23 4.31 -6.83
C LYS A 63 -20.90 3.32 -7.94
N ALA A 64 -21.44 2.10 -7.88
CA ALA A 64 -21.23 1.06 -8.89
C ALA A 64 -21.96 1.36 -10.22
N SER A 65 -23.11 2.03 -10.17
CA SER A 65 -23.87 2.38 -11.37
C SER A 65 -23.25 3.56 -12.16
N ARG A 66 -22.39 4.36 -11.54
CA ARG A 66 -21.57 5.34 -12.26
C ARG A 66 -20.39 4.66 -12.95
N SER A 67 -20.22 4.92 -14.24
CA SER A 67 -18.99 4.57 -14.97
C SER A 67 -17.78 5.07 -14.18
N PRO A 68 -16.70 4.28 -14.05
CA PRO A 68 -15.51 4.73 -13.34
C PRO A 68 -15.06 6.05 -13.95
N SER A 69 -15.17 7.12 -13.15
CA SER A 69 -14.59 8.42 -13.48
C SER A 69 -13.12 8.20 -13.84
N PRO A 70 -12.56 8.88 -14.85
CA PRO A 70 -11.16 8.71 -15.26
C PRO A 70 -10.22 9.36 -14.24
N ALA A 71 -10.24 8.86 -13.01
CA ALA A 71 -9.20 9.05 -12.03
C ALA A 71 -8.40 7.75 -11.95
N ARG A 72 -7.59 7.54 -13.01
CA ARG A 72 -6.34 6.77 -13.14
C ARG A 72 -6.18 5.40 -12.45
N PRO A 73 -5.44 4.48 -13.08
CA PRO A 73 -5.51 3.05 -12.82
C PRO A 73 -5.04 2.72 -11.41
N SER A 74 -5.92 2.10 -10.63
CA SER A 74 -5.49 1.13 -9.62
C SER A 74 -4.76 0.03 -10.38
N THR A 75 -3.45 -0.04 -10.24
CA THR A 75 -2.69 -1.24 -10.61
C THR A 75 -3.20 -2.39 -9.73
N GLU A 76 -4.25 -3.04 -10.18
CA GLU A 76 -4.55 -4.41 -9.79
C GLU A 76 -3.40 -5.27 -10.30
N THR A 77 -2.48 -5.59 -9.39
CA THR A 77 -1.51 -6.65 -9.60
C THR A 77 -2.30 -7.93 -9.81
N LYS A 78 -2.49 -8.27 -11.09
CA LYS A 78 -3.05 -9.54 -11.58
C LYS A 78 -2.53 -10.68 -10.70
N ALA A 79 -3.45 -11.38 -10.04
CA ALA A 79 -3.18 -12.65 -9.39
C ALA A 79 -2.58 -13.59 -10.45
N ALA A 80 -1.29 -13.88 -10.33
CA ALA A 80 -0.64 -14.92 -11.11
C ALA A 80 -0.88 -16.26 -10.41
N THR A 81 -1.92 -16.96 -10.82
CA THR A 81 -2.04 -18.40 -10.63
C THR A 81 -1.03 -19.11 -11.55
N SER A 82 -0.07 -19.80 -10.94
CA SER A 82 0.92 -20.70 -11.55
C SER A 82 0.23 -21.87 -12.30
N PRO A 83 0.88 -22.59 -13.26
CA PRO A 83 1.87 -23.62 -12.89
C PRO A 83 3.01 -23.94 -13.91
N VAL A 84 4.18 -24.23 -13.32
CA VAL A 84 5.30 -25.14 -13.70
C VAL A 84 5.34 -25.77 -15.11
N LYS A 85 6.48 -25.63 -15.80
CA LYS A 85 7.09 -26.74 -16.59
C LYS A 85 8.63 -26.65 -16.59
N PRO A 86 9.36 -27.77 -16.32
CA PRO A 86 10.82 -27.82 -16.24
C PRO A 86 11.49 -28.15 -17.59
N THR A 87 12.83 -28.11 -17.61
CA THR A 87 13.76 -28.67 -18.63
C THR A 87 14.10 -27.65 -19.74
N THR A 88 15.34 -27.32 -20.12
CA THR A 88 16.59 -28.12 -20.23
C THR A 88 17.82 -27.18 -20.31
N GLU A 89 18.96 -27.60 -19.75
CA GLU A 89 20.31 -27.11 -20.09
C GLU A 89 20.61 -27.20 -21.61
N PRO A 90 21.56 -26.40 -22.15
CA PRO A 90 22.90 -26.97 -22.37
C PRO A 90 24.06 -26.01 -22.09
N VAL A 91 25.01 -26.52 -21.30
CA VAL A 91 26.48 -26.51 -21.50
C VAL A 91 27.00 -25.72 -22.71
N ARG A 92 27.92 -24.78 -22.46
CA ARG A 92 29.21 -24.66 -23.17
C ARG A 92 30.22 -23.81 -22.37
N LYS A 93 31.12 -24.51 -21.68
CA LYS A 93 32.54 -24.13 -21.49
C LYS A 93 33.25 -24.19 -22.87
N PRO A 94 34.36 -23.47 -23.13
CA PRO A 94 35.61 -23.69 -22.41
C PRO A 94 36.45 -22.45 -22.05
N ASP A 95 37.41 -22.76 -21.18
CA ASP A 95 38.43 -21.99 -20.49
C ASP A 95 39.25 -20.96 -21.30
N SER A 96 39.70 -19.91 -20.59
CA SER A 96 41.10 -19.44 -20.60
C SER A 96 41.35 -18.46 -19.44
N ILE A 97 42.26 -18.83 -18.54
CA ILE A 97 42.96 -18.06 -17.49
C ILE A 97 44.47 -18.39 -17.71
N PRO A 98 45.53 -17.63 -17.28
CA PRO A 98 45.63 -16.45 -16.39
C PRO A 98 46.52 -15.30 -16.91
N ALA A 99 46.57 -14.18 -16.17
CA ALA A 99 47.76 -13.74 -15.39
C ALA A 99 47.90 -12.21 -15.23
N ASN A 100 48.03 -11.79 -13.96
CA ASN A 100 48.84 -10.71 -13.36
C ASN A 100 49.06 -9.38 -14.14
N SER A 101 48.96 -8.20 -13.51
CA SER A 101 49.84 -7.77 -12.42
C SER A 101 49.34 -6.50 -11.73
N THR A 102 49.51 -6.48 -10.41
CA THR A 102 49.67 -5.31 -9.52
C THR A 102 50.58 -4.23 -10.11
N THR A 103 50.25 -2.95 -9.96
CA THR A 103 51.27 -1.90 -9.78
C THR A 103 50.74 -0.81 -8.85
N HIS A 104 51.52 -0.60 -7.79
CA HIS A 104 51.43 0.41 -6.76
C HIS A 104 52.46 1.49 -7.14
N ALA A 105 52.10 2.77 -7.05
CA ALA A 105 52.94 3.90 -6.62
C ALA A 105 52.12 5.19 -6.76
#